data_AF-A0A1F3VDW4-F1
#
_entry.id   AF-A0A1F3VDW4-F1
#
_cell.length_a   1.000
_cell.length_b   1.000
_cell.length_c   1.000
_cell.angle_alpha   90.00
_cell.angle_beta   90.00
_cell.angle_gamma   90.00
#
_symmetry.space_group_name_H-M   'P 1'
#
loop_
_entity.id
_entity.type
_entity.pdbx_description
1 polymer ?
#
loop_
_entity_poly.entity_id
_entity_poly.type
_entity_poly.pdbx_seq_one_letter_code
_entity_poly.pdbx_strand_id
1 'polypeptide(L)'
;MRYFLLLSLVGWNIFASEQYDQFIIDYPSYEYELSANQKNNLEFIRDLKLMHVPTRYLEEGFKSITGIVFKKMPDNAVAYYNKLNKKIYFAFDMQDPLNKQLKRVKDLTLDHLATVVHEVWHAYFYNVAQRRENIIYKNWFKGAKYIYPDHGLKYHDEAYGLYVEKVLQMYVLIRRTFENKTPEIRESLRQSKPLKSMYEGVFNEKVFGYYVNFRREAIYTNVNLSELDRVNILQNLFDNLLKKGYQEVYAENRF
;
A
#
# COMPACT_ATOMS: atom_id res chain seq x y z
N MET A 1 46.11 -26.40 -19.03
CA MET A 1 46.31 -24.96 -19.28
C MET A 1 45.47 -24.61 -20.51
N ARG A 2 44.36 -23.88 -20.34
CA ARG A 2 44.23 -22.41 -20.55
C ARG A 2 44.82 -22.02 -21.93
N TYR A 3 44.08 -21.52 -22.91
CA TYR A 3 43.01 -20.52 -22.90
C TYR A 3 42.14 -20.68 -24.16
N PHE A 4 40.82 -20.57 -24.02
CA PHE A 4 39.92 -20.20 -25.11
C PHE A 4 39.00 -19.09 -24.60
N LEU A 5 38.78 -18.09 -25.45
CA LEU A 5 37.75 -17.05 -25.39
C LEU A 5 37.99 -15.86 -24.46
N LEU A 6 38.87 -14.98 -24.92
CA LEU A 6 38.71 -13.53 -24.81
C LEU A 6 38.04 -13.05 -26.10
N LEU A 7 36.77 -12.64 -26.03
CA LEU A 7 36.06 -11.63 -26.85
C LEU A 7 34.55 -11.96 -26.98
N SER A 8 33.78 -11.58 -25.96
CA SER A 8 32.42 -10.99 -26.13
C SER A 8 31.99 -10.19 -24.89
N LEU A 9 32.96 -9.69 -24.12
CA LEU A 9 32.83 -8.98 -22.84
C LEU A 9 32.24 -7.56 -22.93
N VAL A 10 31.50 -7.21 -23.98
CA VAL A 10 30.92 -5.86 -24.15
C VAL A 10 29.39 -5.87 -24.41
N GLY A 11 28.75 -7.05 -24.49
CA GLY A 11 27.32 -7.12 -24.83
C GLY A 11 26.34 -7.42 -23.69
N TRP A 12 26.80 -7.88 -22.52
CA TRP A 12 25.96 -8.66 -21.59
C TRP A 12 25.84 -8.09 -20.17
N ASN A 13 26.07 -6.79 -19.98
CA ASN A 13 25.96 -6.14 -18.66
C ASN A 13 24.75 -5.21 -18.50
N ILE A 14 23.77 -5.22 -19.43
CA ILE A 14 22.56 -4.37 -19.32
C ILE A 14 21.31 -5.17 -18.90
N PHE A 15 21.33 -6.51 -18.95
CA PHE A 15 20.16 -7.35 -18.63
C PHE A 15 20.31 -8.26 -17.39
N ALA A 16 21.46 -8.22 -16.71
CA ALA A 16 21.73 -9.12 -15.58
C ALA A 16 21.46 -8.51 -14.19
N SER A 17 21.13 -7.21 -14.08
CA SER A 17 20.89 -6.54 -12.80
C SER A 17 19.42 -6.49 -12.36
N GLU A 18 18.48 -6.88 -13.23
CA GLU A 18 17.04 -6.92 -12.90
C GLU A 18 16.59 -8.24 -12.24
N GLN A 19 17.40 -9.30 -12.27
CA GLN A 19 16.97 -10.65 -11.84
C GLN A 19 16.96 -10.90 -10.32
N TYR A 20 17.39 -9.95 -9.50
CA TYR A 20 17.14 -10.00 -8.06
C TYR A 20 15.94 -9.09 -7.76
N ASP A 21 14.79 -9.54 -8.26
CA ASP A 21 13.48 -9.04 -7.88
C ASP A 21 13.33 -9.09 -6.35
N GLN A 22 12.36 -8.35 -5.81
CA GLN A 22 11.83 -8.58 -4.45
C GLN A 22 11.17 -9.98 -4.38
N PHE A 23 11.94 -11.03 -4.62
CA PHE A 23 11.69 -12.34 -4.07
C PHE A 23 11.87 -12.16 -2.57
N ILE A 24 10.78 -11.86 -1.88
CA ILE A 24 10.69 -12.33 -0.52
C ILE A 24 10.74 -13.85 -0.67
N ILE A 25 11.92 -14.41 -0.41
CA ILE A 25 12.17 -15.85 -0.40
C ILE A 25 11.12 -16.43 0.54
N ASP A 26 10.13 -17.07 -0.06
CA ASP A 26 8.99 -17.65 0.61
C ASP A 26 9.49 -18.78 1.48
N TYR A 27 9.53 -18.58 2.80
CA TYR A 27 9.95 -19.65 3.69
C TYR A 27 8.84 -20.68 3.85
N PRO A 28 9.19 -21.99 3.85
CA PRO A 28 8.28 -23.03 4.30
C PRO A 28 7.86 -22.70 5.74
N SER A 29 6.57 -22.44 5.92
CA SER A 29 5.98 -22.20 7.24
C SER A 29 4.58 -22.81 7.27
N TYR A 30 3.93 -22.81 8.43
CA TYR A 30 2.52 -23.18 8.49
C TYR A 30 1.70 -22.08 7.82
N GLU A 31 0.87 -22.47 6.85
CA GLU A 31 0.13 -21.56 5.98
C GLU A 31 -1.34 -21.95 5.92
N TYR A 32 -2.20 -20.95 5.82
CA TYR A 32 -3.61 -21.11 5.50
C TYR A 32 -3.94 -20.23 4.29
N GLU A 33 -4.27 -20.86 3.17
CA GLU A 33 -4.67 -20.15 1.95
C GLU A 33 -6.19 -20.07 1.84
N LEU A 34 -6.70 -18.86 1.57
CA LEU A 34 -8.11 -18.69 1.21
C LEU A 34 -8.42 -19.32 -0.15
N SER A 35 -9.51 -20.07 -0.24
CA SER A 35 -10.02 -20.56 -1.53
C SER A 35 -10.44 -19.39 -2.43
N ALA A 36 -10.54 -19.63 -3.75
CA ALA A 36 -10.88 -18.58 -4.72
C ALA A 36 -12.14 -17.78 -4.36
N ASN A 37 -13.17 -18.45 -3.83
CA ASN A 37 -14.45 -17.84 -3.45
C ASN A 37 -14.37 -17.05 -2.13
N GLN A 38 -13.35 -17.30 -1.29
CA GLN A 38 -13.18 -16.63 0.01
C GLN A 38 -12.23 -15.42 -0.06
N LYS A 39 -11.56 -15.19 -1.20
CA LYS A 39 -10.66 -14.04 -1.42
C LYS A 39 -11.41 -12.71 -1.52
N ASN A 40 -12.72 -12.77 -1.70
CA ASN A 40 -13.59 -11.61 -1.76
C ASN A 40 -13.69 -10.97 -0.36
N ASN A 41 -12.77 -10.06 -0.07
CA ASN A 41 -12.76 -9.20 1.13
C ASN A 41 -13.90 -8.15 1.09
N LEU A 42 -15.11 -8.58 0.73
CA LEU A 42 -16.29 -7.75 0.56
C LEU A 42 -16.63 -7.02 1.86
N GLU A 43 -16.42 -7.64 3.02
CA GLU A 43 -16.67 -6.99 4.30
C GLU A 43 -15.66 -5.89 4.62
N PHE A 44 -14.37 -6.14 4.39
CA PHE A 44 -13.32 -5.13 4.56
C PHE A 44 -13.57 -3.92 3.65
N ILE A 45 -13.85 -4.17 2.36
CA ILE A 45 -14.17 -3.12 1.39
C ILE A 45 -15.47 -2.38 1.76
N ARG A 46 -16.50 -3.11 2.18
CA ARG A 46 -17.78 -2.52 2.62
C ARG A 46 -17.55 -1.58 3.80
N ASP A 47 -16.76 -1.99 4.78
CA ASP A 47 -16.48 -1.18 5.96
C ASP A 47 -15.76 0.12 5.58
N LEU A 48 -14.79 0.06 4.67
CA LEU A 48 -14.13 1.25 4.12
C LEU A 48 -15.12 2.17 3.36
N LYS A 49 -16.03 1.60 2.55
CA LYS A 49 -17.08 2.38 1.87
C LYS A 49 -18.03 3.08 2.86
N LEU A 50 -18.40 2.43 3.96
CA LEU A 50 -19.22 3.04 5.03
C LEU A 50 -18.48 4.20 5.73
N MET A 51 -17.15 4.14 5.78
CA MET A 51 -16.31 5.25 6.22
C MET A 51 -16.12 6.32 5.13
N HIS A 52 -16.72 6.15 3.95
CA HIS A 52 -16.54 6.99 2.77
C HIS A 52 -15.10 7.04 2.25
N VAL A 53 -14.34 5.96 2.46
CA VAL A 53 -13.01 5.78 1.85
C VAL A 53 -13.18 5.32 0.40
N PRO A 54 -12.44 5.87 -0.55
CA PRO A 54 -12.45 5.41 -1.94
C PRO A 54 -11.80 4.04 -2.03
N THR A 55 -12.52 3.08 -2.61
CA THR A 55 -12.14 1.66 -2.57
C THR A 55 -11.87 1.07 -3.95
N ARG A 56 -12.00 1.85 -5.04
CA ARG A 56 -11.86 1.36 -6.42
C ARG A 56 -10.55 0.61 -6.65
N TYR A 57 -9.41 1.21 -6.27
CA TYR A 57 -8.12 0.55 -6.44
C TYR A 57 -7.97 -0.68 -5.53
N LEU A 58 -8.57 -0.66 -4.33
CA LEU A 58 -8.54 -1.80 -3.41
C LEU A 58 -9.35 -2.98 -3.97
N GLU A 59 -10.52 -2.69 -4.54
CA GLU A 59 -11.35 -3.69 -5.22
C GLU A 59 -10.65 -4.28 -6.43
N GLU A 60 -10.08 -3.44 -7.29
CA GLU A 60 -9.30 -3.90 -8.46
C GLU A 60 -8.06 -4.68 -8.04
N GLY A 61 -7.37 -4.24 -6.98
CA GLY A 61 -6.22 -4.91 -6.39
C GLY A 61 -6.57 -6.31 -5.86
N PHE A 62 -7.58 -6.42 -4.98
CA PHE A 62 -8.05 -7.71 -4.47
C PHE A 62 -8.62 -8.63 -5.55
N LYS A 63 -9.24 -8.08 -6.60
CA LYS A 63 -9.71 -8.88 -7.74
C LYS A 63 -8.55 -9.40 -8.60
N SER A 64 -7.43 -8.70 -8.61
CA SER A 64 -6.28 -9.03 -9.47
C SER A 64 -5.36 -10.12 -8.92
N ILE A 65 -5.41 -10.38 -7.61
CA ILE A 65 -4.58 -11.39 -6.94
C ILE A 65 -5.12 -12.79 -7.15
N THR A 66 -4.23 -13.77 -7.17
CA THR A 66 -4.61 -15.18 -7.24
C THR A 66 -4.95 -15.73 -5.87
N GLY A 67 -4.54 -15.11 -4.75
CA GLY A 67 -4.72 -15.67 -3.41
C GLY A 67 -4.34 -14.75 -2.26
N ILE A 68 -4.93 -15.03 -1.09
CA ILE A 68 -4.49 -14.48 0.19
C ILE A 68 -4.07 -15.67 1.06
N VAL A 69 -2.88 -15.57 1.66
CA VAL A 69 -2.31 -16.60 2.52
C VAL A 69 -2.04 -15.99 3.89
N PHE A 70 -2.55 -16.62 4.94
CA PHE A 70 -2.19 -16.30 6.31
C PHE A 70 -1.09 -17.22 6.78
N LYS A 71 -0.01 -16.67 7.32
CA LYS A 71 1.11 -17.47 7.79
C LYS A 71 1.87 -16.87 8.96
N LYS A 72 2.81 -17.66 9.49
CA LYS A 72 3.79 -17.14 10.43
C LYS A 72 4.82 -16.31 9.66
N MET A 73 4.78 -15.00 9.87
CA MET A 73 5.69 -14.06 9.24
C MET A 73 7.05 -14.03 9.94
N PRO A 74 8.14 -13.63 9.26
CA PRO A 74 9.40 -13.33 9.93
C PRO A 74 9.25 -12.15 10.90
N ASP A 75 10.13 -12.05 11.89
CA ASP A 75 10.03 -11.12 13.03
C ASP A 75 9.94 -9.62 12.66
N ASN A 76 10.19 -9.27 11.41
CA ASN A 76 10.19 -7.90 10.89
C ASN A 76 9.18 -7.66 9.74
N ALA A 77 8.25 -8.59 9.49
CA ALA A 77 7.21 -8.41 8.48
C ALA A 77 5.84 -8.79 9.02
N VAL A 78 4.83 -8.02 8.64
CA VAL A 78 3.41 -8.31 8.93
C VAL A 78 2.63 -8.71 7.69
N ALA A 79 3.13 -8.34 6.51
CA ALA A 79 2.60 -8.79 5.22
C ALA A 79 3.64 -8.67 4.10
N TYR A 80 3.33 -9.24 2.94
CA TYR A 80 3.92 -8.88 1.66
C TYR A 80 3.10 -9.35 0.46
N TYR A 81 3.20 -8.63 -0.65
CA TYR A 81 2.73 -9.07 -1.96
C TYR A 81 3.83 -9.79 -2.75
N ASN A 82 3.55 -11.02 -3.19
CA ASN A 82 4.43 -11.77 -4.09
C ASN A 82 3.97 -11.60 -5.54
N LYS A 83 4.78 -10.88 -6.33
CA LYS A 83 4.48 -10.53 -7.73
C LYS A 83 4.40 -11.76 -8.66
N LEU A 84 5.10 -12.85 -8.36
CA LEU A 84 5.21 -14.01 -9.24
C LEU A 84 3.98 -14.89 -9.18
N ASN A 85 3.57 -15.25 -7.96
CA ASN A 85 2.37 -16.04 -7.76
C ASN A 85 1.11 -15.16 -7.63
N LYS A 86 1.27 -13.84 -7.53
CA LYS A 86 0.21 -12.84 -7.36
C LYS A 86 -0.60 -13.06 -6.08
N LYS A 87 0.03 -13.52 -5.01
CA LYS A 87 -0.60 -13.70 -3.69
C LYS A 87 -0.17 -12.60 -2.73
N ILE A 88 -1.08 -12.21 -1.85
CA ILE A 88 -0.73 -11.41 -0.66
C ILE A 88 -0.64 -12.34 0.53
N TYR A 89 0.44 -12.20 1.29
CA TYR A 89 0.70 -12.94 2.50
C TYR A 89 0.49 -12.01 3.68
N PHE A 90 -0.30 -12.44 4.66
CA PHE A 90 -0.57 -11.69 5.88
C PHE A 90 -0.18 -12.53 7.11
N ALA A 91 0.15 -11.87 8.20
CA ALA A 91 0.31 -12.53 9.50
C ALA A 91 -1.02 -13.14 9.99
N PHE A 92 -0.92 -14.25 10.73
CA PHE A 92 -2.10 -14.95 11.28
C PHE A 92 -3.00 -14.09 12.17
N ASP A 93 -2.46 -13.08 12.82
CA ASP A 93 -3.22 -12.14 13.66
C ASP A 93 -4.10 -11.17 12.85
N MET A 94 -3.90 -11.07 11.53
CA MET A 94 -4.79 -10.36 10.60
C MET A 94 -5.97 -11.22 10.15
N GLN A 95 -5.97 -12.52 10.48
CA GLN A 95 -7.03 -13.46 10.16
C GLN A 95 -8.15 -13.40 11.21
N ASP A 96 -9.39 -13.38 10.76
CA ASP A 96 -10.55 -13.59 11.61
C ASP A 96 -10.59 -15.07 12.04
N PRO A 97 -10.58 -15.36 13.36
CA PRO A 97 -10.48 -16.74 13.84
C PRO A 97 -11.73 -17.57 13.54
N LEU A 98 -12.89 -16.94 13.31
CA LEU A 98 -14.18 -17.60 13.10
C LEU A 98 -14.36 -17.98 11.64
N ASN A 99 -14.27 -17.02 10.72
CA ASN A 99 -14.54 -17.25 9.30
C ASN A 99 -13.27 -17.51 8.47
N LYS A 100 -12.09 -17.40 9.09
CA LYS A 100 -10.76 -17.59 8.49
C LYS A 100 -10.39 -16.58 7.39
N GLN A 101 -11.16 -15.49 7.22
CA GLN A 101 -10.91 -14.43 6.24
C GLN A 101 -10.04 -13.32 6.83
N LEU A 102 -9.74 -12.29 6.04
CA LEU A 102 -9.16 -11.05 6.57
C LEU A 102 -10.15 -10.42 7.56
N LYS A 103 -9.64 -9.99 8.72
CA LYS A 103 -10.46 -9.26 9.70
C LYS A 103 -11.11 -8.03 9.06
N ARG A 104 -12.30 -7.71 9.56
CA ARG A 104 -13.00 -6.48 9.23
C ARG A 104 -12.20 -5.27 9.67
N VAL A 105 -12.47 -4.12 9.05
CA VAL A 105 -11.75 -2.86 9.33
C VAL A 105 -11.74 -2.58 10.83
N LYS A 106 -12.90 -2.64 11.50
CA LYS A 106 -13.02 -2.35 12.94
C LYS A 106 -12.18 -3.27 13.86
N ASP A 107 -11.87 -4.48 13.40
CA ASP A 107 -11.18 -5.52 14.18
C ASP A 107 -9.68 -5.56 13.88
N LEU A 108 -9.21 -4.76 12.91
CA LEU A 108 -7.81 -4.53 12.62
C LEU A 108 -7.25 -3.37 13.44
N THR A 109 -6.01 -3.53 13.90
CA THR A 109 -5.20 -2.39 14.36
C THR A 109 -4.97 -1.42 13.20
N LEU A 110 -4.63 -0.17 13.51
CA LEU A 110 -4.35 0.82 12.47
C LEU A 110 -3.13 0.42 11.62
N ASP A 111 -2.13 -0.21 12.22
CA ASP A 111 -0.94 -0.69 11.51
C ASP A 111 -1.29 -1.84 10.56
N HIS A 112 -2.08 -2.83 11.01
CA HIS A 112 -2.50 -3.91 10.11
C HIS A 112 -3.36 -3.39 8.96
N LEU A 113 -4.23 -2.42 9.21
CA LEU A 113 -5.02 -1.79 8.16
C LEU A 113 -4.13 -1.03 7.16
N ALA A 114 -3.13 -0.28 7.65
CA ALA A 114 -2.14 0.40 6.82
C ALA A 114 -1.39 -0.62 5.94
N THR A 115 -0.95 -1.72 6.52
CA THR A 115 -0.30 -2.83 5.82
C THR A 115 -1.19 -3.43 4.73
N VAL A 116 -2.48 -3.70 5.01
CA VAL A 116 -3.40 -4.22 3.97
C VAL A 116 -3.46 -3.28 2.78
N VAL A 117 -3.66 -1.98 3.02
CA VAL A 117 -3.84 -1.03 1.90
C VAL A 117 -2.54 -0.80 1.14
N HIS A 118 -1.39 -0.92 1.81
CA HIS A 118 -0.06 -0.90 1.21
C HIS A 118 0.16 -2.10 0.27
N GLU A 119 -0.07 -3.32 0.76
CA GLU A 119 0.16 -4.51 -0.08
C GLU A 119 -0.85 -4.62 -1.23
N VAL A 120 -2.07 -4.12 -1.04
CA VAL A 120 -3.06 -4.04 -2.12
C VAL A 120 -2.69 -2.97 -3.14
N TRP A 121 -2.00 -1.88 -2.73
CA TRP A 121 -1.40 -0.95 -3.70
C TRP A 121 -0.42 -1.69 -4.61
N HIS A 122 0.49 -2.50 -4.06
CA HIS A 122 1.44 -3.27 -4.87
C HIS A 122 0.72 -4.21 -5.83
N ALA A 123 -0.26 -4.98 -5.33
CA ALA A 123 -1.06 -5.86 -6.17
C ALA A 123 -1.77 -5.10 -7.32
N TYR A 124 -2.42 -3.99 -6.99
CA TYR A 124 -3.06 -3.10 -7.96
C TYR A 124 -2.06 -2.57 -9.00
N PHE A 125 -0.94 -2.05 -8.54
CA PHE A 125 0.07 -1.44 -9.39
C PHE A 125 0.59 -2.44 -10.42
N TYR A 126 1.09 -3.60 -9.97
CA TYR A 126 1.71 -4.59 -10.85
C TYR A 126 0.71 -5.34 -11.75
N ASN A 127 -0.51 -5.63 -11.29
CA ASN A 127 -1.46 -6.44 -12.07
C ASN A 127 -2.42 -5.61 -12.93
N VAL A 128 -2.71 -4.37 -12.52
CA VAL A 128 -3.75 -3.53 -13.12
C VAL A 128 -3.15 -2.27 -13.72
N ALA A 129 -2.45 -1.47 -12.91
CA ALA A 129 -2.03 -0.14 -13.34
C ALA A 129 -0.82 -0.13 -14.25
N GLN A 130 0.12 -1.08 -14.16
CA GLN A 130 1.37 -1.15 -14.94
C GLN A 130 1.14 -1.52 -16.43
N ARG A 131 0.20 -0.83 -17.08
CA ARG A 131 -0.10 -0.86 -18.50
C ARG A 131 0.24 0.50 -19.07
N ARG A 132 0.88 0.53 -20.25
CA ARG A 132 1.41 1.78 -20.86
C ARG A 132 0.37 2.88 -21.02
N GLU A 133 -0.91 2.55 -21.10
CA GLU A 133 -2.00 3.50 -21.31
C GLU A 133 -2.57 4.08 -20.01
N ASN A 134 -2.39 3.39 -18.88
CA ASN A 134 -2.97 3.77 -17.60
C ASN A 134 -2.33 5.06 -17.06
N ILE A 135 -3.17 6.03 -16.67
CA ILE A 135 -2.72 7.34 -16.20
C ILE A 135 -1.89 7.27 -14.91
N ILE A 136 -2.23 6.34 -13.99
CA ILE A 136 -1.51 6.15 -12.73
C ILE A 136 -0.07 5.73 -13.03
N TYR A 137 0.12 4.74 -13.91
CA TYR A 137 1.46 4.29 -14.29
C TYR A 137 2.25 5.34 -15.05
N LYS A 138 1.63 6.08 -15.98
CA LYS A 138 2.29 7.18 -16.71
C LYS A 138 2.82 8.25 -15.75
N ASN A 139 2.00 8.65 -14.79
CA ASN A 139 2.35 9.66 -13.79
C ASN A 139 3.45 9.15 -12.86
N TRP A 140 3.28 7.94 -12.30
CA TRP A 140 4.29 7.28 -11.48
C TRP A 140 5.63 7.14 -12.21
N PHE A 141 5.63 6.71 -13.47
CA PHE A 141 6.87 6.51 -14.22
C PHE A 141 7.59 7.82 -14.53
N LYS A 142 6.82 8.89 -14.82
CA LYS A 142 7.35 10.23 -15.00
C LYS A 142 7.96 10.76 -13.69
N GLY A 143 7.26 10.61 -12.57
CA GLY A 143 7.75 10.98 -11.24
C GLY A 143 9.03 10.24 -10.88
N ALA A 144 9.04 8.92 -11.04
CA ALA A 144 10.20 8.08 -10.79
C ALA A 144 11.42 8.51 -11.62
N LYS A 145 11.26 8.72 -12.92
CA LYS A 145 12.38 9.19 -13.79
C LYS A 145 12.88 10.56 -13.42
N TYR A 146 12.00 11.44 -12.94
CA TYR A 146 12.37 12.80 -12.56
C TYR A 146 13.22 12.82 -11.29
N ILE A 147 12.84 12.05 -10.26
CA ILE A 147 13.54 12.05 -8.97
C ILE A 147 14.61 10.96 -8.86
N TYR A 148 14.58 9.94 -9.73
CA TYR A 148 15.55 8.85 -9.82
C TYR A 148 15.97 8.59 -11.29
N PRO A 149 16.91 9.37 -11.84
CA PRO A 149 17.29 9.27 -13.25
C PRO A 149 17.95 7.92 -13.60
N ASP A 150 18.68 7.32 -12.66
CA ASP A 150 19.49 6.14 -12.96
C ASP A 150 18.79 4.82 -12.59
N HIS A 151 18.36 4.57 -11.34
CA HIS A 151 17.71 3.30 -10.96
C HIS A 151 16.88 3.36 -9.66
N GLY A 152 15.77 4.11 -9.62
CA GLY A 152 14.97 4.26 -8.37
C GLY A 152 13.48 3.91 -8.44
N LEU A 153 13.06 3.11 -9.42
CA LEU A 153 11.66 2.68 -9.54
C LEU A 153 11.14 1.98 -8.27
N LYS A 154 11.96 1.14 -7.63
CA LYS A 154 11.60 0.44 -6.38
C LYS A 154 11.35 1.42 -5.24
N TYR A 155 12.25 2.39 -5.04
CA TYR A 155 12.04 3.45 -4.04
C TYR A 155 10.76 4.24 -4.32
N HIS A 156 10.47 4.52 -5.59
CA HIS A 156 9.27 5.28 -5.94
C HIS A 156 7.98 4.51 -5.66
N ASP A 157 7.95 3.22 -5.99
CA ASP A 157 6.82 2.33 -5.69
C ASP A 157 6.54 2.22 -4.18
N GLU A 158 7.57 1.96 -3.38
CA GLU A 158 7.41 1.92 -1.92
C GLU A 158 6.98 3.29 -1.36
N ALA A 159 7.52 4.40 -1.88
CA ALA A 159 7.09 5.74 -1.46
C ALA A 159 5.62 6.01 -1.79
N TYR A 160 5.11 5.49 -2.92
CA TYR A 160 3.68 5.53 -3.25
C TYR A 160 2.85 4.75 -2.23
N GLY A 161 3.23 3.49 -1.96
CA GLY A 161 2.58 2.65 -0.95
C GLY A 161 2.54 3.29 0.44
N LEU A 162 3.68 3.82 0.91
CA LEU A 162 3.81 4.54 2.18
C LEU A 162 2.96 5.81 2.25
N TYR A 163 2.76 6.53 1.14
CA TYR A 163 1.88 7.70 1.16
C TYR A 163 0.41 7.28 1.24
N VAL A 164 0.02 6.26 0.46
CA VAL A 164 -1.33 5.68 0.46
C VAL A 164 -1.70 5.17 1.85
N GLU A 165 -0.80 4.42 2.50
CA GLU A 165 -1.05 3.87 3.84
C GLU A 165 -1.21 4.99 4.87
N LYS A 166 -0.34 6.02 4.87
CA LYS A 166 -0.37 7.10 5.86
C LYS A 166 -1.66 7.89 5.80
N VAL A 167 -2.08 8.27 4.60
CA VAL A 167 -3.32 9.04 4.39
C VAL A 167 -4.53 8.23 4.86
N LEU A 168 -4.61 6.96 4.49
CA LEU A 168 -5.74 6.10 4.82
C LEU A 168 -5.77 5.73 6.31
N GLN A 169 -4.60 5.44 6.90
CA GLN A 169 -4.45 5.20 8.34
C GLN A 169 -4.96 6.40 9.14
N MET A 170 -4.54 7.61 8.77
CA MET A 170 -4.98 8.85 9.41
C MET A 170 -6.49 9.07 9.27
N TYR A 171 -7.03 8.85 8.06
CA TYR A 171 -8.46 8.96 7.81
C TYR A 171 -9.28 8.04 8.72
N VAL A 172 -8.88 6.76 8.81
CA VAL A 172 -9.57 5.76 9.63
C VAL A 172 -9.40 6.05 11.12
N LEU A 173 -8.22 6.48 11.58
CA LEU A 173 -7.99 6.87 12.97
C LEU A 173 -8.97 7.96 13.43
N ILE A 174 -9.07 9.05 12.67
CA ILE A 174 -10.01 10.13 13.01
C ILE A 174 -11.44 9.63 12.91
N ARG A 175 -11.82 8.88 11.87
CA ARG A 175 -13.17 8.33 11.73
C ARG A 175 -13.57 7.52 12.97
N ARG A 176 -12.72 6.60 13.42
CA ARG A 176 -12.94 5.79 14.64
C ARG A 176 -13.05 6.64 15.92
N THR A 177 -12.40 7.80 15.96
CA THR A 177 -12.46 8.73 17.11
C THR A 177 -13.86 9.34 17.25
N PHE A 178 -14.54 9.56 16.13
CA PHE A 178 -15.90 10.14 16.07
C PHE A 178 -17.01 9.08 16.18
N GLU A 179 -16.72 7.83 15.82
CA GLU A 179 -17.68 6.74 15.87
C GLU A 179 -18.24 6.54 17.28
N ASN A 180 -19.54 6.27 17.36
CA ASN A 180 -20.29 6.07 18.61
C ASN A 180 -20.26 7.26 19.60
N LYS A 181 -19.82 8.45 19.17
CA LYS A 181 -19.96 9.69 19.93
C LYS A 181 -21.29 10.38 19.63
N THR A 182 -21.79 11.16 20.57
CA THR A 182 -22.97 12.01 20.35
C THR A 182 -22.64 13.18 19.42
N PRO A 183 -23.64 13.81 18.77
CA PRO A 183 -23.40 14.97 17.91
C PRO A 183 -22.65 16.11 18.60
N GLU A 184 -22.91 16.36 19.89
CA GLU A 184 -22.24 17.42 20.67
C GLU A 184 -20.75 17.12 20.86
N ILE A 185 -20.40 15.85 21.16
CA ILE A 185 -19.01 15.44 21.29
C ILE A 185 -18.31 15.49 19.94
N ARG A 186 -18.96 15.05 18.85
CA ARG A 186 -18.39 15.14 17.49
C ARG A 186 -18.15 16.59 17.08
N GLU A 187 -19.03 17.51 17.44
CA GLU A 187 -18.80 18.94 17.20
C GLU A 187 -17.58 19.46 17.94
N SER A 188 -17.42 19.10 19.22
CA SER A 188 -16.20 19.43 19.98
C SER A 188 -14.93 18.88 19.31
N LEU A 189 -14.98 17.64 18.81
CA LEU A 189 -13.87 17.02 18.06
C LEU A 189 -13.63 17.70 16.71
N ARG A 190 -14.66 18.16 15.98
CA ARG A 190 -14.51 18.94 14.73
C ARG A 190 -13.81 20.29 14.96
N GLN A 191 -13.97 20.88 16.13
CA GLN A 191 -13.30 22.13 16.48
C GLN A 191 -11.91 21.92 17.10
N SER A 192 -11.48 20.66 17.28
CA SER A 192 -10.18 20.31 17.83
C SER A 192 -9.03 20.70 16.89
N LYS A 193 -8.28 21.73 17.26
CA LYS A 193 -7.06 22.15 16.52
C LYS A 193 -6.02 21.02 16.42
N PRO A 194 -5.74 20.22 17.48
CA PRO A 194 -4.83 19.09 17.38
C PRO A 194 -5.24 18.05 16.32
N LEU A 195 -6.51 17.64 16.30
CA LEU A 195 -6.99 16.65 15.32
C LEU A 195 -6.95 17.20 13.89
N LYS A 196 -7.33 18.46 13.71
CA LYS A 196 -7.19 19.16 12.43
C LYS A 196 -5.75 19.17 11.94
N SER A 197 -4.81 19.60 12.80
CA SER A 197 -3.38 19.67 12.47
C SER A 197 -2.81 18.30 12.11
N MET A 198 -3.19 17.26 12.86
CA MET A 198 -2.77 15.89 12.62
C MET A 198 -3.29 15.36 11.27
N TYR A 199 -4.58 15.59 10.97
CA TYR A 199 -5.17 15.17 9.70
C TYR A 199 -4.59 15.93 8.50
N GLU A 200 -4.54 17.26 8.56
CA GLU A 200 -4.07 18.09 7.45
C GLU A 200 -2.55 17.95 7.25
N GLY A 201 -1.80 17.69 8.33
CA GLY A 201 -0.36 17.47 8.32
C GLY A 201 0.06 16.25 7.52
N VAL A 202 -0.73 15.16 7.52
CA VAL A 202 -0.37 13.89 6.84
C VAL A 202 -0.15 14.08 5.33
N PHE A 203 -0.85 15.03 4.71
CA PHE A 203 -0.72 15.29 3.28
C PHE A 203 0.61 15.95 2.91
N ASN A 204 1.23 16.64 3.87
CA ASN A 204 2.46 17.43 3.69
C ASN A 204 3.69 16.74 4.27
N GLU A 205 3.53 15.66 5.03
CA GLU A 205 4.64 14.92 5.64
C GLU A 205 5.62 14.39 4.57
N LYS A 206 6.92 14.37 4.88
CA LYS A 206 7.89 13.77 3.95
C LYS A 206 7.70 12.25 3.93
N VAL A 207 7.78 11.67 2.73
CA VAL A 207 7.66 10.22 2.51
C VAL A 207 8.88 9.78 1.72
N PHE A 208 9.61 8.84 2.30
CA PHE A 208 10.86 8.34 1.74
C PHE A 208 10.69 6.86 1.42
N GLY A 209 11.01 6.51 0.17
CA GLY A 209 10.97 5.12 -0.26
C GLY A 209 12.07 4.28 0.33
N TYR A 210 11.94 2.98 0.20
CA TYR A 210 12.99 2.02 0.48
C TYR A 210 12.93 0.88 -0.55
N TYR A 211 13.87 -0.05 -0.48
CA TYR A 211 13.68 -1.39 -1.02
C TYR A 211 14.42 -2.39 -0.14
N VAL A 212 14.08 -3.67 -0.26
CA VAL A 212 14.75 -4.75 0.45
C VAL A 212 15.74 -5.43 -0.49
N ASN A 213 17.03 -5.43 -0.14
CA ASN A 213 18.07 -6.07 -0.95
C ASN A 213 18.05 -7.61 -0.81
N PHE A 214 18.89 -8.32 -1.55
CA PHE A 214 18.98 -9.79 -1.50
C PHE A 214 19.39 -10.34 -0.12
N ARG A 215 20.04 -9.52 0.72
CA ARG A 215 20.41 -9.85 2.12
C ARG A 215 19.30 -9.52 3.12
N ARG A 216 18.17 -8.98 2.65
CA ARG A 216 17.01 -8.53 3.44
C ARG A 216 17.25 -7.30 4.28
N GLU A 217 18.20 -6.49 3.86
CA GLU A 217 18.43 -5.20 4.46
C GLU A 217 17.55 -4.18 3.74
N ALA A 218 16.81 -3.40 4.52
CA ALA A 218 16.08 -2.26 4.00
C ALA A 218 17.08 -1.15 3.65
N ILE A 219 17.13 -0.79 2.39
CA ILE A 219 17.90 0.34 1.88
C ILE A 219 16.94 1.49 1.66
N TYR A 220 17.16 2.59 2.37
CA TYR A 220 16.31 3.78 2.33
C TYR A 220 16.90 4.84 1.41
N THR A 221 16.05 5.64 0.80
CA THR A 221 16.45 6.88 0.13
C THR A 221 16.10 8.09 0.99
N ASN A 222 16.80 9.21 0.80
CA ASN A 222 16.45 10.51 1.37
C ASN A 222 15.67 11.39 0.38
N VAL A 223 15.32 10.84 -0.80
CA VAL A 223 14.52 11.52 -1.82
C VAL A 223 13.05 11.45 -1.42
N ASN A 224 12.49 12.62 -1.14
CA ASN A 224 11.09 12.75 -0.76
C ASN A 224 10.17 12.51 -1.97
N LEU A 225 9.05 11.82 -1.75
CA LEU A 225 7.96 11.75 -2.72
C LEU A 225 7.45 13.16 -3.05
N SER A 226 7.45 13.50 -4.34
CA SER A 226 7.14 14.84 -4.81
C SER A 226 5.68 15.23 -4.51
N GLU A 227 5.40 16.52 -4.38
CA GLU A 227 4.03 17.00 -4.21
C GLU A 227 3.13 16.62 -5.40
N LEU A 228 3.68 16.64 -6.63
CA LEU A 228 2.96 16.26 -7.83
C LEU A 228 2.49 14.79 -7.75
N ASP A 229 3.33 13.88 -7.30
CA ASP A 229 2.98 12.47 -7.14
C ASP A 229 1.90 12.26 -6.08
N ARG A 230 1.99 12.98 -4.95
CA ARG A 230 0.94 12.97 -3.92
C ARG A 230 -0.40 13.43 -4.46
N VAL A 231 -0.41 14.54 -5.22
CA VAL A 231 -1.62 15.02 -5.90
C VAL A 231 -2.14 13.98 -6.88
N ASN A 232 -1.27 13.34 -7.66
CA ASN A 232 -1.65 12.28 -8.58
C ASN A 232 -2.30 11.09 -7.86
N ILE A 233 -1.77 10.67 -6.71
CA ILE A 233 -2.36 9.62 -5.87
C ILE A 233 -3.76 10.04 -5.41
N LEU A 234 -3.92 11.23 -4.83
CA LEU A 234 -5.20 11.72 -4.35
C LEU A 234 -6.25 11.84 -5.47
N GLN A 235 -5.85 12.29 -6.66
CA GLN A 235 -6.75 12.48 -7.79
C GLN A 235 -7.13 11.17 -8.48
N ASN A 236 -6.15 10.28 -8.74
CA ASN A 236 -6.35 9.14 -9.63
C ASN A 236 -6.57 7.82 -8.88
N LEU A 237 -5.96 7.67 -7.70
CA LEU A 237 -6.14 6.46 -6.88
C LEU A 237 -7.34 6.58 -5.96
N PHE A 238 -7.53 7.77 -5.36
CA PHE A 238 -8.62 8.06 -4.43
C PHE A 238 -9.78 8.85 -5.06
N ASP A 239 -9.81 8.99 -6.39
CA ASP A 239 -10.88 9.64 -7.15
C ASP A 239 -11.24 11.06 -6.64
N ASN A 240 -10.28 11.78 -6.03
CA ASN A 240 -10.47 13.08 -5.39
C ASN A 240 -11.58 13.12 -4.30
N LEU A 241 -11.95 11.95 -3.78
CA LEU A 241 -12.93 11.77 -2.72
C LEU A 241 -12.29 11.92 -1.34
N LEU A 242 -11.00 11.60 -1.19
CA LEU A 242 -10.23 11.97 0.01
C LEU A 242 -9.88 13.45 -0.05
N LYS A 243 -10.62 14.27 0.71
CA LYS A 243 -10.40 15.71 0.82
C LYS A 243 -9.32 16.01 1.84
N LYS A 244 -8.54 17.06 1.58
CA LYS A 244 -7.53 17.57 2.52
C LYS A 244 -8.16 18.33 3.70
N GLY A 245 -9.33 18.93 3.51
CA GLY A 245 -9.97 19.77 4.54
C GLY A 245 -10.62 18.95 5.65
N TYR A 246 -10.11 19.07 6.88
CA TYR A 246 -10.58 18.30 8.04
C TYR A 246 -12.10 18.47 8.30
N GLN A 247 -12.59 19.71 8.28
CA GLN A 247 -13.99 19.99 8.61
C GLN A 247 -14.97 19.44 7.56
N GLU A 248 -14.60 19.47 6.28
CA GLU A 248 -15.40 18.89 5.19
C GLU A 248 -15.49 17.36 5.35
N VAL A 249 -14.36 16.73 5.69
CA VAL A 249 -14.27 15.27 5.81
C VAL A 249 -15.07 14.73 6.99
N TYR A 250 -15.11 15.44 8.12
CA TYR A 250 -15.77 14.96 9.33
C TYR A 250 -17.06 15.73 9.68
N ALA A 251 -17.71 16.31 8.67
CA ALA A 251 -19.02 16.94 8.79
C ALA A 251 -20.08 15.98 9.39
N GLU A 252 -21.02 16.52 10.17
CA GLU A 252 -21.98 15.70 10.92
C GLU A 252 -22.86 14.83 10.02
N ASN A 253 -23.23 15.32 8.84
CA ASN A 253 -24.06 14.59 7.87
C ASN A 253 -23.39 13.32 7.29
N ARG A 254 -22.16 12.99 7.71
CA ARG A 254 -21.43 11.78 7.32
C ARG A 254 -21.43 10.71 8.42
N PHE A 255 -22.14 10.90 9.52
CA PHE A 255 -22.25 9.97 10.66
C PHE A 255 -23.70 9.67 11.00
#